data_AF-A0AAD7P6E9-F1
#
_entry.id   AF-A0AAD7P6E9-F1
#
_cell.length_a   1.000
_cell.length_b   1.000
_cell.length_c   1.000
_cell.angle_alpha   90.00
_cell.angle_beta   90.00
_cell.angle_gamma   90.00
#
_symmetry.space_group_name_H-M   'P 1'
#
loop_
_entity.id
_entity.type
_entity.pdbx_description
1 polymer ?
#
loop_
_entity_poly.entity_id
_entity_poly.type
_entity_poly.pdbx_seq_one_letter_code
_entity_poly.pdbx_strand_id
1 'polypeptide(L)'
;METMTFYKLLNLLMTTFCLGGIGITMNLVLSVHAIESPQYTVVRSESEFEIRLYKESSWMSALVQGTSFQKSTKDGFHRLYQYMHGANLNSYHMAITAPVLTSIISSSSQGYNYSIKIYLSVKYRGNNTPQPNTELNLQLDKWRTHCIAVRKFTGFAKDDNVNEEIETLISSLNKHLPGKSVIIDDKSSSIAQYNASFRISGRLNEVWMNVSGFTAEGCPS
;
A
#
# COMPACT_ATOMS: atom_id res chain seq x y z
N MET A 1 7.79 19.28 0.07
CA MET A 1 7.13 20.60 -0.06
C MET A 1 7.59 21.34 -1.32
N GLU A 2 7.99 20.61 -2.36
CA GLU A 2 8.61 21.23 -3.55
C GLU A 2 7.72 21.13 -4.80
N THR A 3 6.79 20.18 -4.86
CA THR A 3 5.95 19.96 -6.03
C THR A 3 4.86 21.03 -6.20
N MET A 4 4.18 21.43 -5.12
CA MET A 4 3.09 22.41 -5.18
C MET A 4 3.55 23.84 -5.49
N THR A 5 4.74 24.22 -5.02
CA THR A 5 5.35 25.53 -5.28
C THR A 5 5.78 25.65 -6.75
N PHE A 6 6.20 24.52 -7.35
CA PHE A 6 6.56 24.42 -8.76
C PHE A 6 5.37 24.69 -9.71
N TYR A 7 4.19 24.15 -9.40
CA TYR A 7 2.98 24.38 -10.20
C TYR A 7 2.52 25.85 -10.23
N LYS A 8 2.68 26.57 -9.11
CA LYS A 8 2.33 28.00 -9.05
C LYS A 8 3.32 28.89 -9.82
N LEU A 9 4.62 28.57 -9.79
CA LEU A 9 5.62 29.29 -10.59
C LEU A 9 5.46 29.03 -12.09
N LEU A 10 5.14 27.79 -12.48
CA LEU A 10 4.98 27.40 -13.88
C LEU A 10 3.79 28.10 -14.55
N ASN A 11 2.65 28.24 -13.84
CA ASN A 11 1.49 28.97 -14.35
C ASN A 11 1.73 30.49 -14.51
N LEU A 12 2.65 31.07 -13.72
CA LEU A 12 3.01 32.50 -13.81
C LEU A 12 3.98 32.79 -14.98
N LEU A 13 4.80 31.81 -15.36
CA LEU A 13 5.72 31.89 -16.50
C LEU A 13 5.01 31.67 -17.85
N MET A 14 3.94 30.86 -17.89
CA MET A 14 3.17 30.63 -19.11
C MET A 14 2.32 31.84 -19.55
N THR A 15 1.92 32.71 -18.63
CA THR A 15 1.16 33.94 -18.96
C THR A 15 2.04 35.08 -19.46
N THR A 16 3.35 35.05 -19.22
CA THR A 16 4.27 36.15 -19.55
C THR A 16 4.93 36.03 -20.94
N PHE A 17 4.81 34.89 -21.63
CA PHE A 17 5.47 34.67 -22.94
C PHE A 17 4.61 34.94 -24.18
N CYS A 18 3.41 35.51 -24.03
CA CYS A 18 2.50 35.78 -25.16
C CYS A 18 2.66 37.16 -25.82
N LEU A 19 3.64 37.98 -25.40
CA LEU A 19 3.86 39.32 -25.96
C LEU A 19 5.23 39.39 -26.66
N GLY A 20 5.32 38.79 -27.85
CA GLY A 20 6.37 39.11 -28.81
C GLY A 20 7.12 37.91 -29.40
N GLY A 21 6.66 37.42 -30.56
CA GLY A 21 7.52 36.77 -31.56
C GLY A 21 7.72 35.26 -31.44
N ILE A 22 7.21 34.53 -32.44
CA ILE A 22 7.52 33.14 -32.82
C ILE A 22 7.46 32.14 -31.65
N GLY A 23 6.24 31.72 -31.32
CA GLY A 23 6.01 30.68 -30.32
C GLY A 23 6.46 29.29 -30.81
N ILE A 24 7.63 28.85 -30.38
CA ILE A 24 7.97 27.42 -30.37
C ILE A 24 7.19 26.81 -29.21
N THR A 25 6.07 26.14 -29.49
CA THR A 25 5.33 25.39 -28.46
C THR A 25 6.14 24.14 -28.11
N MET A 26 7.00 24.24 -27.11
CA MET A 26 7.65 23.08 -26.51
C MET A 26 6.58 22.30 -25.75
N ASN A 27 5.99 21.28 -26.40
CA ASN A 27 5.06 20.37 -25.77
C ASN A 27 5.81 19.57 -24.70
N LEU A 28 5.80 20.06 -23.46
CA LEU A 28 6.30 19.34 -22.31
C LEU A 28 5.36 18.15 -22.05
N VAL A 29 5.71 16.98 -22.57
CA VAL A 29 5.01 15.73 -22.24
C VAL A 29 5.34 15.40 -20.79
N LEU A 30 4.47 15.84 -19.87
CA LEU A 30 4.52 15.45 -18.47
C LEU A 30 4.13 13.96 -18.38
N SER A 31 5.13 13.08 -18.33
CA SER A 31 4.90 11.67 -18.05
C SER A 31 4.45 11.51 -16.59
N VAL A 32 3.13 11.37 -16.39
CA VAL A 32 2.55 10.99 -15.11
C VAL A 32 2.87 9.51 -14.88
N HIS A 33 3.96 9.24 -14.17
CA HIS A 33 4.26 7.88 -13.75
C HIS A 33 3.28 7.50 -12.65
N ALA A 34 2.37 6.56 -12.96
CA ALA A 34 1.54 5.93 -11.94
C ALA A 34 2.44 5.26 -10.89
N ILE A 35 2.10 5.44 -9.61
CA ILE A 35 2.79 4.73 -8.52
C ILE A 35 2.51 3.24 -8.72
N GLU A 36 3.56 2.44 -8.84
CA GLU A 36 3.40 1.00 -9.08
C GLU A 36 2.72 0.32 -7.90
N SER A 37 1.83 -0.63 -8.20
CA SER A 37 1.04 -1.39 -7.23
C SER A 37 1.02 -2.88 -7.56
N PRO A 38 0.74 -3.76 -6.59
CA PRO A 38 0.59 -5.19 -6.84
C PRO A 38 -0.55 -5.44 -7.85
N GLN A 39 -0.29 -6.32 -8.82
CA GLN A 39 -1.26 -6.66 -9.87
C GLN A 39 -2.33 -7.62 -9.35
N TYR A 40 -3.58 -7.34 -9.70
CA TYR A 40 -4.71 -8.21 -9.38
C TYR A 40 -5.77 -8.22 -10.49
N THR A 41 -6.66 -9.20 -10.43
CA THR A 41 -7.93 -9.22 -11.16
C THR A 41 -9.08 -9.28 -10.18
N VAL A 42 -10.19 -8.59 -10.46
CA VAL A 42 -11.41 -8.68 -9.64
C VAL A 42 -12.13 -9.97 -9.99
N VAL A 43 -12.24 -10.88 -9.02
CA VAL A 43 -12.95 -12.16 -9.15
C VAL A 43 -14.43 -11.99 -8.82
N ARG A 44 -14.71 -11.14 -7.84
CA ARG A 44 -16.08 -10.82 -7.42
C ARG A 44 -16.18 -9.37 -7.01
N SER A 45 -17.26 -8.71 -7.39
CA SER A 45 -17.58 -7.36 -6.96
C SER A 45 -18.95 -7.39 -6.29
N GLU A 46 -19.01 -6.87 -5.08
CA GLU A 46 -20.25 -6.63 -4.33
C GLU A 46 -20.37 -5.11 -4.08
N SER A 47 -21.51 -4.65 -3.55
CA SER A 47 -21.71 -3.22 -3.26
C SER A 47 -20.77 -2.68 -2.19
N GLU A 48 -20.32 -3.53 -1.26
CA GLU A 48 -19.54 -3.14 -0.09
C GLU A 48 -18.06 -3.55 -0.16
N PHE A 49 -17.70 -4.52 -1.02
CA PHE A 49 -16.34 -5.04 -1.13
C PHE A 49 -16.08 -5.69 -2.49
N GLU A 50 -14.80 -5.94 -2.78
CA GLU A 50 -14.33 -6.72 -3.92
C GLU A 50 -13.54 -7.92 -3.42
N ILE A 51 -13.59 -9.04 -4.13
CA ILE A 51 -12.61 -10.14 -4.00
C ILE A 51 -11.64 -10.02 -5.17
N ARG A 52 -10.36 -9.86 -4.84
CA ARG A 52 -9.28 -9.67 -5.81
C ARG A 52 -8.33 -10.84 -5.76
N LEU A 53 -8.02 -11.42 -6.92
CA LEU A 53 -6.95 -12.39 -7.10
C LEU A 53 -5.65 -11.61 -7.34
N TYR A 54 -4.79 -11.54 -6.33
CA TYR A 54 -3.47 -10.95 -6.46
C TYR A 54 -2.50 -11.97 -7.06
N LYS A 55 -1.73 -11.54 -8.06
CA LYS A 55 -0.62 -12.33 -8.61
C LYS A 55 0.51 -12.46 -7.59
N GLU A 56 1.44 -13.37 -7.86
CA GLU A 56 2.69 -13.42 -7.09
C GLU A 56 3.37 -12.05 -7.00
N SER A 57 3.85 -11.73 -5.81
CA SER A 57 4.43 -10.44 -5.49
C SER A 57 5.54 -10.58 -4.45
N SER A 58 6.40 -9.57 -4.40
CA SER A 58 7.46 -9.46 -3.39
C SER A 58 7.25 -8.18 -2.62
N TRP A 59 7.45 -8.24 -1.31
CA TRP A 59 7.25 -7.15 -0.38
C TRP A 59 8.45 -7.07 0.54
N MET A 60 8.85 -5.85 0.90
CA MET A 60 9.80 -5.65 1.99
C MET A 60 9.03 -5.29 3.24
N SER A 61 9.30 -5.99 4.34
CA SER A 61 8.57 -5.84 5.60
C SER A 61 9.46 -5.36 6.74
N ALA A 62 8.88 -4.55 7.60
CA ALA A 62 9.48 -4.01 8.81
C ALA A 62 8.61 -4.41 10.01
N LEU A 63 9.19 -5.12 10.97
CA LEU A 63 8.48 -5.54 12.20
C LEU A 63 8.61 -4.47 13.29
N VAL A 64 7.50 -4.03 13.87
CA VAL A 64 7.48 -2.99 14.92
C VAL A 64 6.62 -3.47 16.08
N GLN A 65 7.18 -3.46 17.29
CA GLN A 65 6.40 -3.66 18.51
C GLN A 65 5.90 -2.30 19.01
N GLY A 66 4.61 -2.19 19.32
CA GLY A 66 4.02 -0.94 19.81
C GLY A 66 2.55 -1.05 20.20
N THR A 67 2.01 0.03 20.75
CA THR A 67 0.60 0.11 21.18
C THR A 67 -0.28 0.93 20.24
N SER A 68 0.33 1.70 19.33
CA SER A 68 -0.37 2.55 18.35
C SER A 68 -0.09 2.05 16.94
N PHE A 69 -1.16 1.81 16.19
CA PHE A 69 -1.12 1.52 14.75
C PHE A 69 -0.47 2.66 13.98
N GLN A 70 -0.83 3.91 14.27
CA GLN A 70 -0.31 5.07 13.53
C GLN A 70 1.19 5.25 13.74
N LYS A 71 1.64 5.19 14.99
CA LYS A 71 3.06 5.29 15.33
C LYS A 71 3.85 4.14 14.71
N SER A 72 3.36 2.90 14.88
CA SER A 72 4.05 1.72 14.35
C SER A 72 4.13 1.73 12.82
N THR A 73 3.07 2.18 12.14
CA THR A 73 3.08 2.39 10.69
C THR A 73 4.16 3.38 10.28
N LYS A 74 4.26 4.52 10.95
CA LYS A 74 5.25 5.56 10.67
C LYS A 74 6.68 5.04 10.88
N ASP A 75 6.93 4.35 11.99
CA ASP A 75 8.25 3.86 12.36
C ASP A 75 8.72 2.74 11.42
N GLY A 76 7.81 1.82 11.05
CA GLY A 76 8.09 0.78 10.06
C GLY A 76 8.32 1.36 8.66
N PHE A 77 7.47 2.28 8.22
CA PHE A 77 7.60 2.93 6.92
C PHE A 77 8.89 3.75 6.83
N HIS A 78 9.34 4.38 7.92
CA HIS A 78 10.60 5.13 7.91
C HIS A 78 11.80 4.25 7.53
N ARG A 79 11.88 3.03 8.07
CA ARG A 79 12.94 2.06 7.72
C ARG A 79 12.84 1.59 6.28
N LEU A 80 11.62 1.31 5.81
CA LEU A 80 11.38 0.97 4.40
C LEU A 80 11.76 2.13 3.47
N TYR A 81 11.47 3.36 3.87
CA TYR A 81 11.86 4.55 3.12
C TYR A 81 13.38 4.68 3.02
N GLN A 82 14.12 4.50 4.11
CA GLN A 82 15.58 4.49 4.08
C GLN A 82 16.12 3.44 3.12
N TYR A 83 15.58 2.21 3.19
CA TYR A 83 15.93 1.13 2.25
C TYR A 83 15.71 1.52 0.78
N MET A 84 14.57 2.13 0.46
CA MET A 84 14.27 2.61 -0.89
C MET A 84 15.15 3.78 -1.35
N HIS A 85 15.78 4.50 -0.42
CA HIS A 85 16.63 5.67 -0.71
C HIS A 85 18.11 5.41 -0.44
N GLY A 86 18.56 4.17 -0.64
CA GLY A 86 19.98 3.83 -0.67
C GLY A 86 20.55 3.17 0.59
N ALA A 87 19.74 2.92 1.63
CA ALA A 87 20.17 2.08 2.75
C ALA A 87 20.04 0.57 2.42
N ASN A 88 20.73 0.17 1.35
CA ASN A 88 20.90 -1.19 0.87
C ASN A 88 22.33 -1.36 0.34
N LEU A 89 22.81 -2.60 0.21
CA LEU A 89 24.23 -2.87 -0.06
C LEU A 89 24.81 -2.20 -1.32
N ASN A 90 23.96 -1.84 -2.28
CA ASN A 90 24.38 -1.21 -3.54
C ASN A 90 24.03 0.29 -3.61
N SER A 91 23.58 0.89 -2.50
CA SER A 91 23.09 2.28 -2.44
C SER A 91 22.08 2.64 -3.52
N TYR A 92 21.28 1.65 -3.93
CA TYR A 92 20.38 1.78 -5.05
C TYR A 92 19.09 2.52 -4.65
N HIS A 93 18.66 3.46 -5.48
CA HIS A 93 17.43 4.22 -5.27
C HIS A 93 16.24 3.57 -5.99
N MET A 94 15.21 3.21 -5.23
CA MET A 94 13.98 2.60 -5.70
C MET A 94 12.83 3.59 -5.65
N ALA A 95 12.00 3.62 -6.71
CA ALA A 95 10.77 4.40 -6.69
C ALA A 95 9.79 3.83 -5.65
N ILE A 96 9.21 4.71 -4.84
CA ILE A 96 8.16 4.36 -3.87
C ILE A 96 6.96 3.75 -4.61
N THR A 97 6.43 2.69 -4.04
CA THR A 97 5.24 1.96 -4.54
C THR A 97 4.07 2.14 -3.57
N ALA A 98 2.89 1.68 -3.97
CA ALA A 98 1.70 1.68 -3.14
C ALA A 98 0.97 0.32 -3.21
N PRO A 99 0.16 -0.03 -2.20
CA PRO A 99 -0.01 0.66 -0.92
C PRO A 99 1.11 0.36 0.08
N VAL A 100 1.16 1.13 1.17
CA VAL A 100 1.80 0.69 2.42
C VAL A 100 0.79 -0.16 3.17
N LEU A 101 1.14 -1.42 3.46
CA LEU A 101 0.31 -2.32 4.26
C LEU A 101 0.76 -2.29 5.72
N THR A 102 -0.19 -2.22 6.64
CA THR A 102 0.06 -2.44 8.07
C THR A 102 -0.86 -3.55 8.59
N SER A 103 -0.30 -4.58 9.19
CA SER A 103 -1.01 -5.75 9.75
C SER A 103 -0.62 -5.97 11.21
N ILE A 104 -1.52 -6.52 12.02
CA ILE A 104 -1.20 -7.00 13.37
C ILE A 104 -0.89 -8.49 13.29
N ILE A 105 0.34 -8.89 13.61
CA ILE A 105 0.78 -10.30 13.51
C ILE A 105 0.49 -11.05 14.81
N SER A 106 0.72 -10.39 15.95
CA SER A 106 0.49 -10.97 17.27
C SER A 106 0.30 -9.88 18.31
N SER A 107 -0.29 -10.27 19.43
CA SER A 107 -0.36 -9.47 20.65
C SER A 107 0.59 -10.05 21.70
N SER A 108 1.05 -9.18 22.59
CA SER A 108 1.94 -9.48 23.70
C SER A 108 1.54 -8.63 24.91
N SER A 109 2.10 -8.92 26.08
CA SER A 109 1.90 -8.09 27.28
C SER A 109 2.36 -6.64 27.11
N GLN A 110 3.22 -6.37 26.12
CA GLN A 110 3.80 -5.05 25.83
C GLN A 110 3.08 -4.31 24.69
N GLY A 111 1.97 -4.87 24.16
CA GLY A 111 1.23 -4.32 23.02
C GLY A 111 1.20 -5.27 21.84
N TYR A 112 1.16 -4.72 20.63
CA TYR A 112 1.04 -5.47 19.38
C TYR A 112 2.37 -5.53 18.62
N ASN A 113 2.56 -6.62 17.88
CA ASN A 113 3.60 -6.75 16.87
C ASN A 113 2.99 -6.46 15.50
N TYR A 114 3.38 -5.33 14.91
CA TYR A 114 2.95 -4.89 13.60
C TYR A 114 3.92 -5.34 12.51
N SER A 115 3.38 -5.70 11.35
CA SER A 115 4.13 -5.82 10.10
C SER A 115 3.78 -4.65 9.19
N ILE A 116 4.76 -3.84 8.81
CA ILE A 116 4.59 -2.77 7.84
C ILE A 116 5.26 -3.24 6.55
N LYS A 117 4.56 -3.22 5.41
CA LYS A 117 5.07 -3.72 4.13
C LYS A 117 4.96 -2.69 3.03
N ILE A 118 5.93 -2.72 2.13
CA ILE A 118 5.89 -1.99 0.86
C ILE A 118 6.11 -2.95 -0.31
N TYR A 119 5.35 -2.75 -1.38
CA TYR A 119 5.43 -3.58 -2.58
C TYR A 119 6.77 -3.36 -3.30
N LEU A 120 7.42 -4.43 -3.74
CA LEU A 120 8.61 -4.33 -4.57
C LEU A 120 8.22 -4.48 -6.04
N SER A 121 8.63 -3.47 -6.82
CA SER A 121 8.44 -3.44 -8.27
C SER A 121 8.90 -4.74 -8.93
N VAL A 122 8.21 -5.14 -10.01
CA VAL A 122 8.55 -6.37 -10.75
C VAL A 122 10.01 -6.42 -11.20
N LYS A 123 10.64 -5.26 -11.44
CA LYS A 123 12.05 -5.15 -11.87
C LYS A 123 13.06 -5.57 -10.80
N TYR A 124 12.68 -5.55 -9.53
CA TYR A 124 13.56 -5.91 -8.40
C TYR A 124 13.31 -7.32 -7.88
N ARG A 125 12.55 -8.17 -8.59
CA ARG A 125 12.25 -9.52 -8.12
C ARG A 125 13.45 -10.46 -8.24
N GLY A 126 13.49 -11.48 -7.36
CA GLY A 126 14.51 -12.53 -7.40
C GLY A 126 15.90 -12.01 -7.04
N ASN A 127 16.90 -12.38 -7.83
CA ASN A 127 18.31 -12.01 -7.60
C ASN A 127 18.58 -10.51 -7.72
N ASN A 128 17.63 -9.74 -8.25
CA ASN A 128 17.73 -8.29 -8.41
C ASN A 128 17.21 -7.50 -7.20
N THR A 129 16.77 -8.18 -6.13
CA THR A 129 16.27 -7.51 -4.92
C THR A 129 17.44 -6.85 -4.21
N PRO A 130 17.49 -5.50 -4.04
CA PRO A 130 18.55 -4.88 -3.27
C PRO A 130 18.53 -5.40 -1.84
N GLN A 131 19.66 -5.87 -1.34
CA GLN A 131 19.72 -6.40 0.02
C GLN A 131 19.74 -5.23 1.02
N PRO A 132 18.79 -5.16 1.96
CA PRO A 132 18.77 -4.09 2.95
C PRO A 132 19.99 -4.18 3.86
N ASN A 133 20.44 -3.03 4.36
CA ASN A 133 21.46 -3.06 5.41
C ASN A 133 20.92 -3.72 6.68
N THR A 134 21.79 -4.42 7.41
CA THR A 134 21.41 -5.24 8.57
C THR A 134 20.73 -4.43 9.67
N GLU A 135 21.15 -3.18 9.89
CA GLU A 135 20.59 -2.29 10.92
C GLU A 135 19.12 -1.93 10.70
N LEU A 136 18.60 -2.04 9.47
CA LEU A 136 17.19 -1.77 9.20
C LEU A 136 16.27 -2.88 9.70
N ASN A 137 16.80 -4.09 9.88
CA ASN A 137 16.04 -5.29 10.28
C ASN A 137 14.77 -5.47 9.43
N LEU A 138 14.97 -5.56 8.11
CA LEU A 138 13.89 -5.75 7.13
C LEU A 138 13.89 -7.18 6.59
N GLN A 139 12.70 -7.68 6.23
CA GLN A 139 12.50 -9.04 5.77
C GLN A 139 11.83 -9.04 4.39
N LEU A 140 12.31 -9.91 3.50
CA LEU A 140 11.71 -10.10 2.19
C LEU A 140 10.55 -11.11 2.30
N ASP A 141 9.35 -10.64 2.03
CA ASP A 141 8.14 -11.45 1.99
C ASP A 141 7.76 -11.76 0.54
N LYS A 142 7.70 -13.05 0.20
CA LYS A 142 7.22 -13.51 -1.10
C LYS A 142 5.79 -14.02 -0.97
N TRP A 143 4.87 -13.35 -1.66
CA TRP A 143 3.47 -13.73 -1.69
C TRP A 143 3.22 -14.55 -2.94
N ARG A 144 2.65 -15.75 -2.76
CA ARG A 144 2.10 -16.54 -3.87
C ARG A 144 0.79 -15.90 -4.34
N THR A 145 0.28 -16.35 -5.47
CA THR A 145 -1.05 -15.97 -5.92
C THR A 145 -2.09 -16.35 -4.85
N HIS A 146 -2.94 -15.40 -4.43
CA HIS A 146 -3.99 -15.62 -3.43
C HIS A 146 -5.11 -14.60 -3.58
N CYS A 147 -6.26 -14.90 -2.99
CA CYS A 147 -7.42 -14.02 -2.97
C CYS A 147 -7.48 -13.18 -1.70
N ILE A 148 -7.79 -11.91 -1.88
CA ILE A 148 -7.95 -10.93 -0.81
C ILE A 148 -9.33 -10.27 -0.98
N ALA A 149 -10.13 -10.25 0.08
CA ALA A 149 -11.29 -9.39 0.19
C ALA A 149 -10.85 -7.96 0.51
N VAL A 150 -11.35 -7.00 -0.26
CA VAL A 150 -10.96 -5.60 -0.18
C VAL A 150 -12.18 -4.70 -0.06
N ARG A 151 -12.19 -3.87 0.99
CA ARG A 151 -13.17 -2.78 1.13
C ARG A 151 -12.45 -1.44 1.21
N LYS A 152 -12.94 -0.46 0.45
CA LYS A 152 -12.42 0.90 0.40
C LYS A 152 -13.05 1.75 1.51
N PHE A 153 -12.27 2.63 2.11
CA PHE A 153 -12.78 3.65 3.03
C PHE A 153 -12.00 4.97 2.88
N THR A 154 -12.63 6.06 3.32
CA THR A 154 -12.11 7.42 3.15
C THR A 154 -11.59 7.98 4.48
N GLY A 155 -10.91 9.12 4.43
CA GLY A 155 -10.34 9.75 5.63
C GLY A 155 -8.97 9.19 6.01
N PHE A 156 -8.57 9.34 7.27
CA PHE A 156 -7.29 8.85 7.78
C PHE A 156 -7.48 7.50 8.47
N ALA A 157 -6.59 6.55 8.25
CA ALA A 157 -6.48 5.36 9.08
C ALA A 157 -5.80 5.76 10.41
N LYS A 158 -6.49 5.54 11.52
CA LYS A 158 -6.11 5.99 12.86
C LYS A 158 -6.35 4.90 13.90
N ASP A 159 -5.71 5.05 15.05
CA ASP A 159 -5.83 4.09 16.16
C ASP A 159 -7.29 3.89 16.61
N ASP A 160 -8.13 4.91 16.47
CA ASP A 160 -9.53 4.92 16.90
C ASP A 160 -10.52 4.36 15.87
N ASN A 161 -10.14 4.19 14.59
CA ASN A 161 -11.08 3.77 13.54
C ASN A 161 -10.69 2.49 12.80
N VAL A 162 -9.42 2.07 12.78
CA VAL A 162 -8.99 0.91 11.97
C VAL A 162 -9.74 -0.37 12.34
N ASN A 163 -10.10 -0.54 13.61
CA ASN A 163 -10.83 -1.71 14.07
C ASN A 163 -12.28 -1.70 13.57
N GLU A 164 -12.94 -0.54 13.55
CA GLU A 164 -14.30 -0.40 13.00
C GLU A 164 -14.33 -0.70 11.50
N GLU A 165 -13.32 -0.25 10.76
CA GLU A 165 -13.18 -0.52 9.32
C GLU A 165 -13.01 -2.02 9.03
N ILE A 166 -12.28 -2.72 9.91
CA ILE A 166 -12.10 -4.18 9.88
C ILE A 166 -13.42 -4.89 10.15
N GLU A 167 -14.09 -4.58 11.27
CA GLU A 167 -15.38 -5.20 11.63
C GLU A 167 -16.46 -4.97 10.58
N THR A 168 -16.43 -3.81 9.90
CA THR A 168 -17.34 -3.52 8.79
C THR A 168 -17.11 -4.48 7.61
N LEU A 169 -15.86 -4.74 7.22
CA LEU A 169 -15.57 -5.72 6.16
C LEU A 169 -15.99 -7.14 6.59
N ILE A 170 -15.73 -7.54 7.84
CA ILE A 170 -16.15 -8.85 8.37
C ILE A 170 -17.68 -9.00 8.27
N SER A 171 -18.42 -7.97 8.68
CA SER A 171 -19.88 -7.95 8.63
C SER A 171 -20.40 -8.06 7.20
N SER A 172 -19.82 -7.31 6.26
CA SER A 172 -20.16 -7.39 4.83
C SER A 172 -19.87 -8.76 4.23
N LEU A 173 -18.74 -9.39 4.59
CA LEU A 173 -18.40 -10.74 4.13
C LEU A 173 -19.40 -11.77 4.66
N ASN A 174 -19.73 -11.74 5.95
CA ASN A 174 -20.68 -12.66 6.57
C ASN A 174 -22.09 -12.53 5.97
N LYS A 175 -22.51 -11.30 5.63
CA LYS A 175 -23.79 -11.02 4.99
C LYS A 175 -23.89 -11.60 3.57
N HIS A 176 -22.84 -11.45 2.77
CA HIS A 176 -22.88 -11.80 1.34
C HIS A 176 -22.40 -13.22 1.04
N LEU A 177 -21.63 -13.84 1.94
CA LEU A 177 -21.05 -15.17 1.78
C LEU A 177 -21.45 -16.13 2.92
N PRO A 178 -22.75 -16.30 3.22
CA PRO A 178 -23.20 -17.15 4.34
C PRO A 178 -22.78 -18.61 4.14
N GLY A 179 -22.34 -19.27 5.22
CA GLY A 179 -21.98 -20.70 5.22
C GLY A 179 -20.60 -21.03 4.64
N LYS A 180 -19.93 -20.07 3.99
CA LYS A 180 -18.48 -20.10 3.85
C LYS A 180 -17.95 -19.48 5.13
N SER A 181 -17.48 -20.30 6.07
CA SER A 181 -16.43 -19.79 6.96
C SER A 181 -15.31 -19.38 6.04
N VAL A 182 -15.33 -18.12 5.59
CA VAL A 182 -14.09 -17.39 5.40
C VAL A 182 -13.36 -17.73 6.68
N ILE A 183 -12.27 -18.49 6.58
CA ILE A 183 -11.38 -18.66 7.71
C ILE A 183 -10.75 -17.28 7.83
N ILE A 184 -11.52 -16.37 8.43
CA ILE A 184 -11.09 -15.08 8.91
C ILE A 184 -10.20 -15.52 10.05
N ASP A 185 -8.93 -15.78 9.73
CA ASP A 185 -7.92 -15.68 10.74
C ASP A 185 -8.02 -14.21 11.16
N ASP A 186 -8.64 -13.93 12.31
CA ASP A 186 -8.92 -12.59 12.83
C ASP A 186 -7.64 -11.72 12.87
N LYS A 187 -6.47 -12.35 12.73
CA LYS A 187 -5.14 -11.75 12.68
C LYS A 187 -4.57 -11.56 11.27
N SER A 188 -5.33 -11.87 10.22
CA SER A 188 -4.92 -11.78 8.81
C SER A 188 -5.39 -10.51 8.09
N SER A 189 -5.92 -9.52 8.84
CA SER A 189 -6.33 -8.24 8.28
C SER A 189 -5.14 -7.27 8.11
N SER A 190 -5.22 -6.45 7.08
CA SER A 190 -4.23 -5.40 6.80
C SER A 190 -4.92 -4.11 6.39
N ILE A 191 -4.40 -2.99 6.85
CA ILE A 191 -4.81 -1.67 6.37
C ILE A 191 -3.84 -1.23 5.27
N ALA A 192 -4.36 -0.97 4.08
CA ALA A 192 -3.63 -0.51 2.92
C ALA A 192 -3.83 1.01 2.74
N GLN A 193 -2.72 1.76 2.81
CA GLN A 193 -2.73 3.22 2.68
C GLN A 193 -2.01 3.63 1.39
N TYR A 194 -2.72 4.32 0.49
CA TYR A 194 -2.20 4.66 -0.85
C TYR A 194 -1.59 6.07 -0.93
N ASN A 195 -1.96 6.97 -0.02
CA ASN A 195 -1.59 8.38 -0.11
C ASN A 195 -0.48 8.75 0.87
N ALA A 196 0.44 9.60 0.42
CA ALA A 196 1.44 10.24 1.26
C ALA A 196 0.79 11.02 2.43
N SER A 197 1.50 11.12 3.55
CA SER A 197 1.00 11.72 4.80
C SER A 197 0.51 13.17 4.65
N PHE A 198 1.11 13.96 3.76
CA PHE A 198 0.74 15.37 3.53
C PHE A 198 -0.56 15.56 2.72
N ARG A 199 -1.15 14.49 2.18
CA ARG A 199 -2.42 14.56 1.44
C ARG A 199 -3.59 14.62 2.43
N ILE A 200 -4.21 15.79 2.58
CA ILE A 200 -5.25 16.03 3.59
C ILE A 200 -6.66 15.62 3.17
N SER A 201 -6.95 15.53 1.86
CA SER A 201 -8.27 15.17 1.32
C SER A 201 -8.15 14.14 0.19
N GLY A 202 -9.28 13.50 -0.15
CA GLY A 202 -9.32 12.47 -1.19
C GLY A 202 -8.43 11.26 -0.89
N ARG A 203 -8.29 10.92 0.39
CA ARG A 203 -7.48 9.77 0.82
C ARG A 203 -8.23 8.47 0.50
N LEU A 204 -7.52 7.54 -0.11
CA LEU A 204 -7.92 6.17 -0.38
C LEU A 204 -7.18 5.26 0.59
N ASN A 205 -7.95 4.60 1.44
CA ASN A 205 -7.48 3.47 2.22
C ASN A 205 -8.33 2.25 1.90
N GLU A 206 -7.77 1.08 2.17
CA GLU A 206 -8.50 -0.17 2.04
C GLU A 206 -8.23 -1.07 3.24
N VAL A 207 -9.23 -1.89 3.59
CA VAL A 207 -9.06 -3.04 4.48
C VAL A 207 -8.91 -4.27 3.61
N TRP A 208 -7.87 -5.05 3.85
CA TRP A 208 -7.52 -6.27 3.14
C TRP A 208 -7.65 -7.45 4.09
N MET A 209 -8.34 -8.51 3.68
CA MET A 209 -8.43 -9.77 4.43
C MET A 209 -8.18 -10.96 3.50
N ASN A 210 -7.33 -11.88 3.93
CA ASN A 210 -7.16 -13.13 3.21
C ASN A 210 -8.45 -13.94 3.24
N VAL A 211 -8.85 -14.47 2.09
CA VAL A 211 -10.01 -15.35 1.99
C VAL A 211 -9.55 -16.72 1.51
N SER A 212 -9.31 -17.63 2.46
CA SER A 212 -9.09 -19.06 2.18
C SER A 212 -10.43 -19.79 2.15
N GLY A 213 -10.58 -20.79 1.28
CA GLY A 213 -11.83 -21.55 1.15
C GLY A 213 -12.90 -20.92 0.26
N PHE A 214 -12.65 -19.77 -0.38
CA PHE A 214 -13.50 -19.28 -1.47
C PHE A 214 -13.23 -20.09 -2.75
N THR A 215 -13.67 -21.35 -2.78
CA THR A 215 -13.68 -22.22 -3.98
C THR A 215 -14.83 -21.85 -4.91
N ALA A 216 -14.94 -20.57 -5.28
CA ALA A 216 -15.71 -20.16 -6.45
C ALA A 216 -14.73 -19.60 -7.48
N GLU A 217 -14.81 -20.15 -8.70
CA GLU A 217 -14.09 -19.82 -9.93
C GLU A 217 -12.96 -18.79 -9.81
N GLY A 218 -11.71 -19.27 -9.67
CA GLY A 218 -10.50 -18.47 -9.90
C GLY A 218 -9.57 -18.24 -8.70
N CYS A 219 -10.02 -18.47 -7.46
CA CYS A 219 -9.12 -18.42 -6.30
C CYS A 219 -8.36 -19.75 -6.14
N PRO A 220 -7.01 -19.74 -6.08
CA PRO A 220 -6.24 -20.96 -5.84
C PRO A 220 -6.52 -21.50 -4.44
N SER A 221 -6.71 -22.81 -4.35
CA SER A 221 -6.90 -23.58 -3.11
C SER A 221 -5.63 -23.70 -2.30
#